data_AF-A0A1V3WC79-F1
#
_entry.id   AF-A0A1V3WC79-F1
#
_cell.length_a   1.000
_cell.length_b   1.000
_cell.length_c   1.000
_cell.angle_alpha   90.00
_cell.angle_beta   90.00
_cell.angle_gamma   90.00
#
_symmetry.space_group_name_H-M   'P 1'
#
loop_
_entity.id
_entity.type
_entity.pdbx_description
1 polymer ?
#
loop_
_entity_poly.entity_id
_entity_poly.type
_entity_poly.pdbx_seq_one_letter_code
_entity_poly.pdbx_strand_id
1 'polypeptide(L)'
;MPFNGATPPNSPYATTIYTAQYDGIANAPRYPLNILSDINAFMGYFYVHNTYPTLSASEIANAVPLPTSPGYAGNTQYYMLLTQDLPLVQPIRDIPYAGPPIADLFQPQLRVLVDLGYADYGPNYANVPTPAGLLSIPNPFAVGYYLALGSLQAPYAAAVEIGVEAGFWGPEWFPQAYPWIPSINPGLHFYIGQPEVTLLSLASGASGRCCI
;
A
#
# COMPACT_ATOMS: atom_id res chain seq x y z
N MET A 1 -14.99 -19.19 -3.07
CA MET A 1 -13.61 -19.58 -3.43
C MET A 1 -12.86 -19.78 -2.13
N PRO A 2 -12.32 -20.96 -1.81
CA PRO A 2 -11.40 -21.04 -0.69
C PRO A 2 -10.20 -20.15 -1.03
N PHE A 3 -9.84 -19.22 -0.15
CA PHE A 3 -8.59 -18.48 -0.27
C PHE A 3 -7.46 -19.50 -0.16
N ASN A 4 -6.81 -19.80 -1.28
CA ASN A 4 -5.80 -20.85 -1.44
C ASN A 4 -4.45 -20.52 -0.76
N GLY A 5 -4.47 -19.60 0.21
CA GLY A 5 -3.31 -19.13 0.96
C GLY A 5 -2.38 -18.26 0.13
N ALA A 6 -1.36 -17.73 0.79
CA ALA A 6 -0.26 -17.04 0.11
C ALA A 6 0.57 -18.06 -0.70
N THR A 7 1.18 -17.61 -1.80
CA THR A 7 2.13 -18.43 -2.55
C THR A 7 3.21 -18.99 -1.61
N PRO A 8 3.44 -20.32 -1.59
CA PRO A 8 4.44 -20.91 -0.72
C PRO A 8 5.81 -20.24 -0.93
N PRO A 9 6.47 -19.77 0.14
CA PRO A 9 7.69 -18.98 0.00
C PRO A 9 8.87 -19.84 -0.49
N ASN A 10 8.83 -21.16 -0.31
CA ASN A 10 9.93 -22.08 -0.64
C ASN A 10 9.73 -22.74 -2.00
N SER A 11 9.47 -21.95 -3.04
CA SER A 11 9.42 -22.46 -4.41
C SER A 11 10.74 -23.14 -4.79
N PRO A 12 10.72 -24.35 -5.39
CA PRO A 12 11.92 -24.97 -5.93
C PRO A 12 12.47 -24.24 -7.16
N TYR A 13 11.67 -23.33 -7.73
CA TYR A 13 12.04 -22.52 -8.89
C TYR A 13 12.34 -21.08 -8.47
N ALA A 14 13.27 -20.43 -9.17
CA ALA A 14 13.45 -18.99 -9.09
C ALA A 14 12.13 -18.30 -9.42
N THR A 15 11.56 -17.59 -8.45
CA THR A 15 10.24 -16.98 -8.54
C THR A 15 10.35 -15.51 -8.17
N THR A 16 9.76 -14.62 -8.97
CA THR A 16 9.65 -13.20 -8.63
C THR A 16 8.18 -12.82 -8.62
N ILE A 17 7.74 -12.22 -7.52
CA ILE A 17 6.36 -11.78 -7.33
C ILE A 17 6.38 -10.25 -7.28
N TYR A 18 5.62 -9.64 -8.19
CA TYR A 18 5.32 -8.21 -8.18
C TYR A 18 3.89 -8.02 -7.70
N THR A 19 3.70 -7.11 -6.76
CA THR A 19 2.39 -6.72 -6.25
C THR A 19 2.25 -5.22 -6.37
N ALA A 20 1.16 -4.73 -6.93
CA ALA A 20 0.86 -3.30 -6.96
C ALA A 20 0.23 -2.85 -5.65
N GLN A 21 0.72 -1.72 -5.10
CA GLN A 21 0.20 -1.14 -3.87
C GLN A 21 -1.26 -0.74 -4.06
N TYR A 22 -2.09 -1.06 -3.07
CA TYR A 22 -3.54 -0.82 -3.09
C TYR A 22 -4.33 -1.62 -4.14
N ASP A 23 -3.72 -2.60 -4.81
CA ASP A 23 -4.47 -3.54 -5.64
C ASP A 23 -5.52 -4.27 -4.79
N GLY A 24 -6.81 -4.08 -5.13
CA GLY A 24 -7.92 -4.63 -4.36
C GLY A 24 -7.98 -6.16 -4.28
N ILE A 25 -7.20 -6.88 -5.09
CA ILE A 25 -7.13 -8.33 -5.11
C ILE A 25 -5.79 -8.81 -4.56
N ALA A 26 -4.68 -8.28 -5.09
CA ALA A 26 -3.33 -8.75 -4.74
C ALA A 26 -2.76 -8.09 -3.47
N ASN A 27 -3.27 -6.92 -3.08
CA ASN A 27 -2.85 -6.15 -1.92
C ASN A 27 -4.06 -5.63 -1.14
N ALA A 28 -4.91 -6.55 -0.68
CA ALA A 28 -6.06 -6.18 0.16
C ALA A 28 -5.60 -5.62 1.52
N PRO A 29 -6.37 -4.69 2.14
CA PRO A 29 -6.08 -4.17 3.47
C PRO A 29 -5.94 -5.29 4.51
N ARG A 30 -4.94 -5.18 5.38
CA ARG A 30 -4.78 -6.10 6.51
C ARG A 30 -5.86 -5.87 7.57
N TYR A 31 -6.32 -4.63 7.73
CA TYR A 31 -7.29 -4.22 8.75
C TYR A 31 -8.60 -3.75 8.09
N PRO A 32 -9.52 -4.68 7.72
CA PRO A 32 -10.75 -4.38 6.97
C PRO A 32 -11.84 -3.67 7.78
N LEU A 33 -11.51 -3.13 8.95
CA LEU A 33 -12.36 -2.16 9.65
C LEU A 33 -11.99 -0.72 9.29
N ASN A 34 -10.86 -0.52 8.61
CA ASN A 34 -10.49 0.78 8.07
C ASN A 34 -11.22 1.00 6.74
N ILE A 35 -12.41 1.58 6.83
CA ILE A 35 -13.32 1.81 5.70
C ILE A 35 -12.65 2.59 4.56
N LEU A 36 -11.79 3.56 4.86
CA LEU A 36 -11.08 4.30 3.81
C LEU A 36 -10.13 3.41 3.03
N SER A 37 -9.47 2.47 3.71
CA SER A 37 -8.60 1.49 3.08
C SER A 37 -9.37 0.52 2.22
N ASP A 38 -10.56 0.09 2.66
CA ASP A 38 -11.43 -0.81 1.93
C ASP A 38 -11.99 -0.15 0.67
N ILE A 39 -12.44 1.12 0.76
CA ILE A 39 -12.87 1.87 -0.42
C ILE A 39 -11.67 2.07 -1.36
N ASN A 40 -10.50 2.42 -0.83
CA ASN A 40 -9.30 2.59 -1.67
C ASN A 40 -8.91 1.28 -2.38
N ALA A 41 -9.00 0.14 -1.71
CA ALA A 41 -8.75 -1.18 -2.29
C ALA A 41 -9.81 -1.54 -3.35
N PHE A 42 -11.09 -1.27 -3.07
CA PHE A 42 -12.17 -1.44 -4.05
C PHE A 42 -11.93 -0.60 -5.31
N MET A 43 -11.50 0.65 -5.15
CA MET A 43 -11.11 1.48 -6.30
C MET A 43 -9.84 0.95 -6.97
N GLY A 44 -8.91 0.40 -6.20
CA GLY A 44 -7.72 -0.28 -6.71
C GLY A 44 -8.02 -1.48 -7.60
N TYR A 45 -9.14 -2.19 -7.41
CA TYR A 45 -9.59 -3.20 -8.36
C TYR A 45 -9.83 -2.60 -9.77
N PHE A 46 -10.44 -1.42 -9.85
CA PHE A 46 -10.73 -0.79 -11.14
C PHE A 46 -9.50 -0.12 -11.75
N TYR A 47 -8.73 0.61 -10.93
CA TYR A 47 -7.67 1.49 -11.40
C TYR A 47 -6.26 0.90 -11.35
N VAL A 48 -6.02 -0.14 -10.54
CA VAL A 48 -4.68 -0.73 -10.34
C VAL A 48 -4.60 -2.17 -10.81
N HIS A 49 -5.59 -3.02 -10.50
CA HIS A 49 -5.50 -4.46 -10.74
C HIS A 49 -5.29 -4.83 -12.21
N ASN A 50 -5.83 -4.04 -13.15
CA ASN A 50 -5.76 -4.33 -14.58
C ASN A 50 -4.49 -3.78 -15.25
N THR A 51 -3.55 -3.17 -14.50
CA THR A 51 -2.37 -2.51 -15.09
C THR A 51 -1.17 -3.44 -15.30
N TYR A 52 -1.12 -4.63 -14.67
CA TYR A 52 0.01 -5.56 -14.83
C TYR A 52 0.41 -5.85 -16.28
N PRO A 53 -0.53 -6.07 -17.23
CA PRO A 53 -0.17 -6.32 -18.63
C PRO A 53 0.48 -5.14 -19.35
N THR A 54 0.37 -3.93 -18.80
CA THR A 54 0.85 -2.67 -19.41
C THR A 54 2.01 -2.04 -18.65
N LEU A 55 2.55 -2.71 -17.61
CA LEU A 55 3.71 -2.21 -16.87
C LEU A 55 4.92 -2.06 -17.80
N SER A 56 5.53 -0.88 -17.73
CA SER A 56 6.78 -0.57 -18.42
C SER A 56 7.97 -1.26 -17.76
N ALA A 57 9.05 -1.44 -18.52
CA ALA A 57 10.31 -1.94 -17.99
C ALA A 57 10.87 -1.04 -16.87
N SER A 58 10.62 0.28 -16.96
CA SER A 58 11.01 1.24 -15.92
C SER A 58 10.22 1.06 -14.62
N GLU A 59 8.91 0.79 -14.69
CA GLU A 59 8.12 0.54 -13.47
C GLU A 59 8.58 -0.74 -12.77
N ILE A 60 8.84 -1.79 -13.54
CA ILE A 60 9.39 -3.05 -13.02
C ILE A 60 10.78 -2.83 -12.40
N ALA A 61 11.65 -2.07 -13.07
CA ALA A 61 13.00 -1.78 -12.57
C ALA A 61 13.02 -0.91 -11.30
N ASN A 62 11.99 -0.07 -11.10
CA ASN A 62 11.83 0.77 -9.91
C ASN A 62 10.96 0.13 -8.82
N ALA A 63 10.51 -1.11 -9.00
CA ALA A 63 9.75 -1.82 -7.97
C ALA A 63 10.58 -1.97 -6.70
N VAL A 64 9.96 -1.76 -5.54
CA VAL A 64 10.64 -1.76 -4.25
C VAL A 64 10.76 -3.19 -3.73
N PRO A 65 11.98 -3.69 -3.46
CA PRO A 65 12.15 -5.02 -2.87
C PRO A 65 11.56 -5.05 -1.46
N LEU A 66 10.74 -6.07 -1.19
CA LEU A 66 10.14 -6.28 0.13
C LEU A 66 11.04 -7.17 1.00
N PRO A 67 11.20 -6.84 2.29
CA PRO A 67 12.01 -7.63 3.20
C PRO A 67 11.39 -9.00 3.47
N THR A 68 12.25 -9.99 3.64
CA THR A 68 11.89 -11.36 4.03
C THR A 68 12.38 -11.66 5.44
N SER A 69 11.82 -12.70 6.06
CA SER A 69 12.12 -13.06 7.45
C SER A 69 13.60 -13.43 7.64
N PRO A 70 14.19 -13.17 8.82
CA PRO A 70 15.58 -13.50 9.10
C PRO A 70 15.87 -14.99 8.85
N GLY A 71 16.94 -15.27 8.11
CA GLY A 71 17.33 -16.65 7.75
C GLY A 71 16.53 -17.27 6.60
N TYR A 72 15.67 -16.50 5.91
CA TYR A 72 14.99 -16.98 4.71
C TYR A 72 16.00 -17.36 3.62
N ALA A 73 15.91 -18.61 3.17
CA ALA A 73 16.79 -19.20 2.15
C ALA A 73 16.00 -19.72 0.93
N GLY A 74 14.75 -19.27 0.76
CA GLY A 74 13.93 -19.65 -0.37
C GLY A 74 14.27 -18.89 -1.65
N ASN A 75 13.75 -19.36 -2.78
CA ASN A 75 14.04 -18.81 -4.11
C ASN A 75 12.99 -17.80 -4.60
N THR A 76 12.17 -17.25 -3.70
CA THR A 76 11.11 -16.29 -4.06
C THR A 76 11.51 -14.88 -3.66
N GLN A 77 11.53 -13.97 -4.65
CA GLN A 77 11.76 -12.55 -4.45
C GLN A 77 10.43 -11.80 -4.52
N TYR A 78 10.25 -10.81 -3.64
CA TYR A 78 9.00 -10.07 -3.51
C TYR A 78 9.28 -8.59 -3.78
N TYR A 79 8.46 -7.99 -4.64
CA TYR A 79 8.57 -6.57 -5.01
C TYR A 79 7.20 -5.90 -4.94
N MET A 80 7.21 -4.65 -4.48
CA MET A 80 6.04 -3.78 -4.49
C MET A 80 6.19 -2.72 -5.57
N LEU A 81 5.22 -2.64 -6.47
CA LEU A 81 5.04 -1.50 -7.37
C LEU A 81 4.26 -0.45 -6.58
N LEU A 82 4.92 0.64 -6.21
CA LEU A 82 4.29 1.70 -5.42
C LEU A 82 3.30 2.51 -6.29
N THR A 83 2.16 2.88 -5.70
CA THR A 83 1.10 3.60 -6.42
C THR A 83 1.07 5.06 -5.98
N GLN A 84 1.52 5.96 -6.87
CA GLN A 84 1.66 7.39 -6.58
C GLN A 84 0.33 8.10 -6.36
N ASP A 85 -0.74 7.69 -7.01
CA ASP A 85 -2.06 8.26 -6.80
C ASP A 85 -2.97 7.29 -6.06
N LEU A 86 -3.64 7.76 -5.01
CA LEU A 86 -4.57 6.91 -4.29
C LEU A 86 -5.74 6.53 -5.21
N PRO A 87 -6.04 5.24 -5.41
CA PRO A 87 -7.19 4.83 -6.22
C PRO A 87 -8.51 5.46 -5.76
N LEU A 88 -8.68 5.70 -4.45
CA LEU A 88 -9.85 6.38 -3.88
C LEU A 88 -10.10 7.78 -4.48
N VAL A 89 -9.04 8.53 -4.81
CA VAL A 89 -9.17 9.89 -5.34
C VAL A 89 -9.11 9.95 -6.86
N GLN A 90 -8.86 8.82 -7.54
CA GLN A 90 -8.76 8.77 -8.99
C GLN A 90 -10.00 9.34 -9.72
N PRO A 91 -11.26 9.09 -9.28
CA PRO A 91 -12.42 9.70 -9.93
C PRO A 91 -12.43 11.24 -9.91
N ILE A 92 -11.78 11.85 -8.91
CA ILE A 92 -11.60 13.31 -8.86
C ILE A 92 -10.55 13.72 -9.88
N ARG A 93 -9.41 13.00 -9.95
CA ARG A 93 -8.35 13.24 -10.93
C ARG A 93 -8.81 13.12 -12.38
N ASP A 94 -9.78 12.24 -12.63
CA ASP A 94 -10.36 12.03 -13.97
C ASP A 94 -11.13 13.28 -14.50
N ILE A 95 -11.39 14.30 -13.66
CA ILE A 95 -11.94 15.59 -14.09
C ILE A 95 -10.83 16.44 -14.72
N PRO A 96 -10.87 16.75 -16.03
CA PRO A 96 -9.77 17.46 -16.69
C PRO A 96 -9.47 18.83 -16.07
N TYR A 97 -8.19 19.12 -15.86
CA TYR A 97 -7.62 20.38 -15.34
C TYR A 97 -7.98 20.74 -13.89
N ALA A 98 -9.24 20.54 -13.48
CA ALA A 98 -9.65 20.84 -12.11
C ALA A 98 -9.35 19.66 -11.16
N GLY A 99 -9.41 18.44 -11.66
CA GLY A 99 -9.32 17.21 -10.88
C GLY A 99 -7.98 17.01 -10.17
N PRO A 100 -6.86 16.99 -10.91
CA PRO A 100 -5.54 16.77 -10.32
C PRO A 100 -5.20 17.69 -9.14
N PRO A 101 -5.33 19.02 -9.24
CA PRO A 101 -4.99 19.90 -8.11
C PRO A 101 -5.95 19.74 -6.93
N ILE A 102 -7.22 19.40 -7.16
CA ILE A 102 -8.18 19.11 -6.09
C ILE A 102 -7.81 17.80 -5.39
N ALA A 103 -7.47 16.75 -6.15
CA ALA A 103 -7.08 15.47 -5.57
C ALA A 103 -5.77 15.59 -4.78
N ASP A 104 -4.81 16.40 -5.24
CA ASP A 104 -3.56 16.69 -4.55
C ASP A 104 -3.74 17.38 -3.21
N LEU A 105 -4.82 18.16 -3.06
CA LEU A 105 -5.16 18.81 -1.81
C LEU A 105 -5.60 17.81 -0.72
N PHE A 106 -6.14 16.65 -1.10
CA PHE A 106 -6.66 15.65 -0.16
C PHE A 106 -5.78 14.39 -0.05
N GLN A 107 -5.08 14.04 -1.12
CA GLN A 107 -4.32 12.80 -1.23
C GLN A 107 -3.31 12.60 -0.08
N PRO A 108 -2.52 13.60 0.35
CA PRO A 108 -1.54 13.41 1.41
C PRO A 108 -2.19 12.94 2.73
N GLN A 109 -3.29 13.55 3.15
CA GLN A 109 -3.99 13.17 4.38
C GLN A 109 -4.69 11.83 4.21
N LEU A 110 -5.37 11.64 3.07
CA LEU A 110 -6.05 10.38 2.78
C LEU A 110 -5.06 9.21 2.73
N ARG A 111 -3.82 9.42 2.26
CA ARG A 111 -2.81 8.35 2.25
C ARG A 111 -2.46 7.91 3.65
N VAL A 112 -2.25 8.83 4.58
CA VAL A 112 -2.01 8.46 5.99
C VAL A 112 -3.17 7.63 6.55
N LEU A 113 -4.41 8.00 6.24
CA LEU A 113 -5.59 7.32 6.77
C LEU A 113 -5.85 5.96 6.09
N VAL A 114 -5.57 5.85 4.80
CA VAL A 114 -5.63 4.60 4.03
C VAL A 114 -4.52 3.66 4.47
N ASP A 115 -3.30 4.15 4.66
CA ASP A 115 -2.17 3.29 5.05
C ASP A 115 -2.33 2.68 6.44
N LEU A 116 -3.16 3.27 7.32
CA LEU A 116 -3.56 2.65 8.59
C LEU A 116 -4.30 1.31 8.45
N GLY A 117 -4.80 0.99 7.25
CA GLY A 117 -5.39 -0.32 6.94
C GLY A 117 -4.39 -1.35 6.45
N TYR A 118 -3.14 -0.95 6.18
CA TYR A 118 -2.08 -1.80 5.63
C TYR A 118 -1.01 -2.10 6.68
N ALA A 119 -0.14 -3.06 6.40
CA ALA A 119 0.97 -3.41 7.27
C ALA A 119 2.26 -2.75 6.80
N ASP A 120 3.07 -2.28 7.75
CA ASP A 120 4.43 -1.80 7.49
C ASP A 120 5.37 -2.98 7.16
N TYR A 121 6.03 -2.94 6.01
CA TYR A 121 7.04 -3.92 5.62
C TYR A 121 8.40 -3.64 6.27
N GLY A 122 9.06 -4.67 6.78
CA GLY A 122 10.30 -4.56 7.58
C GLY A 122 10.07 -5.20 8.93
N PRO A 123 9.17 -4.65 9.76
CA PRO A 123 8.61 -5.38 10.88
C PRO A 123 7.77 -6.59 10.42
N ASN A 124 7.01 -6.44 9.33
CA ASN A 124 6.33 -7.56 8.66
C ASN A 124 7.11 -7.98 7.41
N TYR A 125 7.15 -9.28 7.15
CA TYR A 125 7.90 -9.90 6.07
C TYR A 125 7.00 -10.43 4.96
N ALA A 126 7.40 -10.24 3.70
CA ALA A 126 6.58 -10.62 2.55
C ALA A 126 6.43 -12.13 2.34
N ASN A 127 7.42 -12.92 2.79
CA ASN A 127 7.42 -14.37 2.68
C ASN A 127 6.60 -15.08 3.78
N VAL A 128 6.05 -14.32 4.74
CA VAL A 128 5.24 -14.86 5.84
C VAL A 128 3.76 -14.55 5.56
N PRO A 129 2.90 -15.57 5.41
CA PRO A 129 1.47 -15.35 5.18
C PRO A 129 0.86 -14.47 6.27
N THR A 130 0.24 -13.36 5.85
CA THR A 130 -0.38 -12.40 6.78
C THR A 130 -1.88 -12.39 6.55
N PRO A 131 -2.67 -12.99 7.45
CA PRO A 131 -4.11 -12.96 7.36
C PRO A 131 -4.68 -11.60 7.81
N ALA A 132 -5.97 -11.39 7.53
CA ALA A 132 -6.69 -10.23 8.02
C ALA A 132 -6.64 -10.16 9.56
N GLY A 133 -6.31 -8.96 10.06
CA GLY A 133 -6.34 -8.61 11.48
C GLY A 133 -7.54 -7.73 11.79
N LEU A 134 -8.15 -7.89 12.96
CA LEU A 134 -9.33 -7.10 13.33
C LEU A 134 -8.97 -5.65 13.69
N LEU A 135 -7.88 -5.47 14.42
CA LEU A 135 -7.44 -4.16 14.91
C LEU A 135 -5.96 -3.96 14.63
N SER A 136 -5.61 -2.75 14.21
CA SER A 136 -4.24 -2.25 14.25
C SER A 136 -4.06 -1.39 15.50
N ILE A 137 -2.81 -1.20 15.94
CA ILE A 137 -2.48 -0.24 17.00
C ILE A 137 -1.73 0.91 16.32
N PRO A 138 -2.40 2.03 16.02
CA PRO A 138 -1.75 3.19 15.41
C PRO A 138 -0.66 3.77 16.31
N ASN A 139 0.44 4.20 15.70
CA ASN A 139 1.46 5.01 16.34
C ASN A 139 1.04 6.49 16.26
N PRO A 140 0.51 7.09 17.34
CA PRO A 140 -0.07 8.44 17.27
C PRO A 140 0.97 9.52 16.94
N PHE A 141 2.25 9.28 17.24
CA PHE A 141 3.32 10.23 16.92
C PHE A 141 3.60 10.26 15.42
N ALA A 142 3.72 9.08 14.78
CA ALA A 142 3.91 8.99 13.33
C ALA A 142 2.68 9.50 12.58
N VAL A 143 1.49 9.05 12.98
CA VAL A 143 0.22 9.49 12.38
C VAL A 143 0.06 11.00 12.51
N GLY A 144 0.24 11.56 13.71
CA GLY A 144 0.14 13.00 13.93
C GLY A 144 1.17 13.80 13.14
N TYR A 145 2.42 13.32 13.08
CA TYR A 145 3.48 13.93 12.29
C TYR A 145 3.14 13.96 10.78
N TYR A 146 2.70 12.84 10.21
CA TYR A 146 2.41 12.77 8.78
C TYR A 146 1.10 13.44 8.39
N LEU A 147 0.10 13.49 9.27
CA LEU A 147 -1.08 14.33 9.04
C LEU A 147 -0.68 15.82 9.00
N ALA A 148 0.17 16.27 9.93
CA ALA A 148 0.67 17.64 9.93
C ALA A 148 1.53 17.94 8.69
N LEU A 149 2.44 17.04 8.32
CA LEU A 149 3.27 17.18 7.13
C LEU A 149 2.42 17.15 5.86
N GLY A 150 1.44 16.27 5.77
CA GLY A 150 0.48 16.20 4.68
C GLY A 150 -0.31 17.51 4.53
N SER A 151 -0.74 18.13 5.64
CA SER A 151 -1.39 19.45 5.63
C SER A 151 -0.52 20.57 5.07
N LEU A 152 0.81 20.45 5.12
CA LEU A 152 1.73 21.38 4.48
C LEU A 152 1.98 21.01 3.01
N GLN A 153 2.13 19.72 2.71
CA GLN A 153 2.37 19.21 1.36
C GLN A 153 1.18 19.45 0.43
N ALA A 154 -0.05 19.28 0.90
CA ALA A 154 -1.28 19.36 0.12
C ALA A 154 -1.45 20.68 -0.66
N PRO A 155 -1.49 21.87 -0.01
CA PRO A 155 -1.65 23.12 -0.75
C PRO A 155 -0.44 23.44 -1.64
N TYR A 156 0.77 23.04 -1.23
CA TYR A 156 1.98 23.21 -2.03
C TYR A 156 1.91 22.38 -3.31
N ALA A 157 1.58 21.10 -3.19
CA ALA A 157 1.50 20.20 -4.32
C ALA A 157 0.36 20.58 -5.28
N ALA A 158 -0.82 20.95 -4.77
CA ALA A 158 -1.89 21.48 -5.60
C ALA A 158 -1.45 22.72 -6.40
N ALA A 159 -0.66 23.62 -5.79
CA ALA A 159 -0.10 24.77 -6.51
C ALA A 159 0.94 24.35 -7.57
N VAL A 160 1.78 23.35 -7.27
CA VAL A 160 2.73 22.77 -8.23
C VAL A 160 1.97 22.15 -9.41
N GLU A 161 0.94 21.35 -9.18
CA GLU A 161 0.11 20.72 -10.21
C GLU A 161 -0.49 21.75 -11.16
N ILE A 162 -1.06 22.86 -10.64
CA ILE A 162 -1.58 23.96 -11.48
C ILE A 162 -0.50 24.49 -12.42
N GLY A 163 0.73 24.68 -11.94
CA GLY A 163 1.81 25.19 -12.78
C GLY A 163 2.38 24.14 -13.73
N VAL A 164 2.33 22.84 -13.40
CA VAL A 164 2.64 21.75 -14.32
C VAL A 164 1.62 21.69 -15.45
N GLU A 165 0.33 21.71 -15.14
CA GLU A 165 -0.74 21.72 -16.14
C GLU A 165 -0.70 22.98 -17.03
N ALA A 166 -0.30 24.13 -16.46
CA ALA A 166 -0.10 25.37 -17.21
C ALA A 166 1.22 25.44 -17.99
N GLY A 167 2.13 24.46 -17.83
CA GLY A 167 3.42 24.39 -18.50
C GLY A 167 4.47 25.38 -17.99
N PHE A 168 4.34 25.89 -16.76
CA PHE A 168 5.28 26.84 -16.15
C PHE A 168 6.48 26.17 -15.49
N TRP A 169 6.33 24.95 -14.96
CA TRP A 169 7.40 24.16 -14.35
C TRP A 169 7.11 22.66 -14.46
N GLY A 170 8.10 21.81 -14.18
CA GLY A 170 7.97 20.35 -14.27
C GLY A 170 7.59 19.67 -12.95
N PRO A 171 7.36 18.33 -12.98
CA PRO A 171 6.95 17.54 -11.82
C PRO A 171 8.06 17.40 -10.76
N GLU A 172 9.31 17.78 -11.05
CA GLU A 172 10.41 17.76 -10.10
C GLU A 172 10.19 18.65 -8.86
N TRP A 173 9.23 19.59 -8.93
CA TRP A 173 8.86 20.49 -7.83
C TRP A 173 7.85 19.89 -6.85
N PHE A 174 7.31 18.70 -7.10
CA PHE A 174 6.43 18.04 -6.14
C PHE A 174 7.18 17.68 -4.85
N PRO A 175 6.47 17.59 -3.70
CA PRO A 175 7.08 17.09 -2.46
C PRO A 175 7.73 15.72 -2.68
N GLN A 176 8.86 15.47 -2.01
CA GLN A 176 9.63 14.23 -2.21
C GLN A 176 9.61 13.29 -1.00
N ALA A 177 8.62 13.46 -0.13
CA ALA A 177 8.52 12.70 1.11
C ALA A 177 7.10 12.19 1.32
N TYR A 178 6.97 11.10 2.08
CA TYR A 178 5.69 10.65 2.60
C TYR A 178 5.00 11.78 3.41
N PRO A 179 3.67 11.95 3.33
CA PRO A 179 2.70 11.13 2.59
C PRO A 179 2.51 11.47 1.10
N TRP A 180 3.20 12.46 0.54
CA TRP A 180 3.10 12.73 -0.91
C TRP A 180 3.65 11.59 -1.78
N ILE A 181 4.84 11.06 -1.46
CA ILE A 181 5.39 9.86 -2.10
C ILE A 181 4.96 8.62 -1.31
N PRO A 182 4.49 7.54 -1.96
CA PRO A 182 4.10 6.30 -1.28
C PRO A 182 5.28 5.63 -0.57
N SER A 183 4.99 4.83 0.46
CA SER A 183 5.99 4.08 1.22
C SER A 183 5.48 2.67 1.52
N ILE A 184 6.40 1.70 1.55
CA ILE A 184 6.12 0.34 2.04
C ILE A 184 6.14 0.25 3.58
N ASN A 185 6.69 1.28 4.24
CA ASN A 185 6.86 1.31 5.69
C ASN A 185 6.82 2.77 6.18
N PRO A 186 5.64 3.41 6.18
CA PRO A 186 5.49 4.72 6.81
C PRO A 186 5.64 4.67 8.34
N GLY A 187 5.54 3.50 8.98
CA GLY A 187 5.70 3.37 10.44
C GLY A 187 4.47 3.86 11.22
N LEU A 188 3.30 3.72 10.62
CA LEU A 188 2.03 4.17 11.20
C LEU A 188 1.51 3.25 12.30
N HIS A 189 2.13 2.09 12.49
CA HIS A 189 1.73 1.11 13.48
C HIS A 189 2.83 0.82 14.50
N PHE A 190 2.43 0.56 15.74
CA PHE A 190 3.31 -0.18 16.64
C PHE A 190 3.36 -1.64 16.21
N TYR A 191 4.57 -2.18 16.05
CA TYR A 191 4.73 -3.58 15.71
C TYR A 191 4.49 -4.47 16.92
N ILE A 192 3.49 -5.34 16.81
CA ILE A 192 3.12 -6.32 17.84
C ILE A 192 3.33 -7.77 17.38
N GLY A 193 4.10 -7.96 16.30
CA GLY A 193 4.30 -9.26 15.66
C GLY A 193 3.51 -9.42 14.36
N GLN A 194 3.89 -10.45 13.61
CA GLN A 194 3.23 -10.86 12.38
C GLN A 194 2.54 -12.22 12.58
N PRO A 195 1.31 -12.26 13.12
CA PRO A 195 0.55 -13.50 13.25
C PRO A 195 0.29 -14.13 11.88
N GLU A 196 0.44 -15.46 11.80
CA GLU A 196 0.20 -16.25 10.58
C GLU A 196 -1.25 -16.78 10.49
N VAL A 197 -2.04 -16.59 11.56
CA VAL A 197 -3.45 -17.01 11.66
C VAL A 197 -4.34 -15.83 12.04
N THR A 198 -5.62 -15.87 11.66
CA THR A 198 -6.57 -14.80 12.01
C THR A 198 -6.80 -14.75 13.53
N LEU A 199 -7.07 -13.56 14.08
CA LEU A 199 -7.44 -13.40 15.49
C LEU A 199 -8.68 -14.24 15.84
N LEU A 200 -9.62 -14.36 14.92
CA LEU A 200 -10.81 -15.18 15.10
C LEU A 200 -10.48 -16.68 15.17
N SER A 201 -9.52 -17.17 14.37
CA SER A 201 -9.01 -18.54 14.45
C SER A 201 -8.29 -18.80 15.79
N LEU A 202 -7.51 -17.82 16.28
CA LEU A 202 -6.88 -17.90 17.60
C LEU A 202 -7.91 -17.91 18.75
N ALA A 203 -8.88 -17.01 18.71
CA ALA A 203 -9.89 -16.86 19.78
C ALA A 203 -10.90 -18.01 19.83
N SER A 204 -11.21 -18.63 18.69
CA SER A 204 -12.13 -19.78 18.62
C SER A 204 -11.47 -21.12 18.92
N GLY A 205 -10.14 -21.17 19.13
CA GLY A 205 -9.40 -22.43 19.28
C GLY A 205 -9.43 -23.32 18.02
N ALA A 206 -9.98 -22.80 16.92
CA ALA A 206 -9.98 -23.47 15.63
C ALA A 206 -8.54 -23.45 15.11
N SER A 207 -7.84 -24.53 15.43
CA SER A 207 -6.51 -24.84 14.92
C SER A 207 -6.50 -24.60 13.41
N GLY A 208 -5.78 -23.58 12.95
CA GLY A 208 -5.45 -23.38 11.54
C GLY A 208 -4.50 -24.46 10.99
N ARG A 209 -4.63 -25.70 11.46
CA ARG A 209 -4.03 -26.88 10.86
C ARG A 209 -5.09 -27.51 9.98
N CYS A 210 -5.07 -27.16 8.70
CA CYS A 210 -5.50 -28.13 7.70
C CYS A 210 -4.22 -28.70 7.07
N CYS A 211 -3.83 -29.88 7.53
CA CYS A 211 -3.08 -30.81 6.69
C CYS A 211 -4.06 -31.34 5.63
N ILE A 212 -3.67 -31.29 4.36
CA ILE A 212 -3.26 -32.44 3.53
C ILE A 212 -2.26 -31.88 2.50
#